data_AF-A0A9X3YA35-F1
#
_entry.id   AF-A0A9X3YA35-F1
#
_cell.length_a   1.000
_cell.length_b   1.000
_cell.length_c   1.000
_cell.angle_alpha   90.00
_cell.angle_beta   90.00
_cell.angle_gamma   90.00
#
_symmetry.space_group_name_H-M   'P 1'
#
loop_
_entity.id
_entity.type
_entity.pdbx_description
1 polymer ?
#
loop_
_entity_poly.entity_id
_entity_poly.type
_entity_poly.pdbx_seq_one_letter_code
_entity_poly.pdbx_strand_id
1 'polypeptide(L)' 'MSKEKNGGPAFPVAGSEHNYPIEGMTLRDYFAAKAMQALVTSGLNTGAWDDYDDLAKSAWSIADAMLRAREAS' A
#
# COMPACT_ATOMS: atom_id res chain seq x y z
N MET A 1 17.52 -11.19 -8.47
CA MET A 1 16.16 -10.62 -8.51
C MET A 1 15.96 -9.84 -7.24
N SER A 2 15.77 -8.53 -7.34
CA SER A 2 15.48 -7.67 -6.20
C SER A 2 14.27 -8.24 -5.47
N LYS A 3 14.38 -8.58 -4.19
CA LYS A 3 13.20 -8.86 -3.37
C LYS A 3 12.42 -7.55 -3.31
N GLU A 4 11.40 -7.41 -4.15
CA GLU A 4 10.52 -6.25 -4.05
C GLU A 4 9.88 -6.28 -2.66
N LYS A 5 10.17 -5.26 -1.85
CA LYS A 5 9.68 -5.13 -0.46
C LYS A 5 8.24 -4.61 -0.46
N ASN A 6 7.39 -5.22 -1.29
CA ASN A 6 5.99 -4.79 -1.49
C ASN A 6 4.97 -5.70 -0.77
N GLY A 7 5.46 -6.72 -0.06
CA GLY A 7 4.64 -7.64 0.74
C GLY A 7 3.91 -8.72 -0.06
N GLY A 8 4.18 -8.86 -1.35
CA GLY A 8 3.50 -9.80 -2.26
C GLY A 8 2.14 -9.29 -2.73
N PRO A 9 1.32 -10.14 -3.38
CA PRO A 9 -0.03 -9.77 -3.83
C PRO A 9 -0.93 -9.36 -2.66
N ALA A 10 -1.71 -8.28 -2.81
CA ALA A 10 -2.65 -7.83 -1.78
C ALA A 10 -3.72 -8.89 -1.45
N PHE A 11 -4.16 -9.61 -2.47
CA PHE A 11 -5.17 -10.66 -2.38
C PHE A 11 -4.59 -11.94 -2.99
N PRO A 12 -3.82 -12.73 -2.21
CA PRO A 12 -3.17 -13.93 -2.72
C PRO A 12 -4.21 -15.00 -3.10
N VAL A 13 -4.07 -15.58 -4.28
CA VAL A 13 -4.87 -16.71 -4.76
C VAL A 13 -4.00 -17.96 -4.72
N ALA A 14 -4.57 -19.08 -4.29
CA ALA A 14 -3.87 -20.37 -4.33
C ALA A 14 -3.43 -20.69 -5.76
N GLY A 15 -2.18 -21.12 -5.94
CA GLY A 15 -1.63 -21.43 -7.25
C GLY A 15 -2.42 -22.54 -7.95
N SER A 16 -2.99 -22.24 -9.12
CA SER A 16 -3.47 -23.26 -10.06
C SER A 16 -2.48 -23.39 -11.22
N GLU A 17 -2.48 -24.52 -11.92
CA GLU A 17 -1.64 -24.74 -13.11
C GLU A 17 -1.92 -23.73 -14.25
N HIS A 18 -2.98 -22.93 -14.13
CA HIS A 18 -3.36 -21.84 -15.04
C HIS A 18 -3.17 -20.45 -14.45
N ASN A 19 -2.35 -20.29 -13.40
CA ASN A 19 -2.00 -18.96 -12.90
C ASN A 19 -1.16 -18.22 -13.95
N TYR A 20 -1.84 -17.42 -14.75
CA TYR A 20 -1.24 -16.28 -15.45
C TYR A 20 -0.46 -15.42 -14.45
N PRO A 21 0.55 -14.63 -14.89
CA PRO A 21 1.23 -13.70 -14.01
C PRO A 21 0.18 -12.93 -13.21
N ILE A 22 0.33 -12.94 -11.87
CA ILE A 22 -0.58 -12.25 -10.96
C ILE A 22 -0.33 -10.75 -11.16
N GLU A 23 -0.89 -10.20 -12.25
CA GLU A 23 -0.95 -8.79 -12.53
C GLU A 23 -2.02 -8.21 -11.60
N GLY A 24 -1.58 -7.49 -10.58
CA GLY A 24 -2.47 -6.97 -9.55
C GLY A 24 -1.74 -6.11 -8.54
N MET A 25 -2.51 -5.55 -7.62
CA MET A 25 -1.97 -4.71 -6.55
C MET A 25 -1.12 -5.55 -5.59
N THR A 26 0.01 -4.96 -5.17
CA THR A 26 0.80 -5.47 -4.06
C THR A 26 0.14 -5.11 -2.73
N LEU A 27 0.52 -5.80 -1.66
CA LEU A 27 0.01 -5.50 -0.32
C LEU A 27 0.37 -4.06 0.11
N ARG A 28 1.53 -3.57 -0.33
CA ARG A 28 1.95 -2.18 -0.16
C ARG A 28 0.97 -1.20 -0.80
N ASP A 29 0.60 -1.43 -2.07
CA ASP A 29 -0.35 -0.58 -2.81
C ASP A 29 -1.70 -0.55 -2.10
N TYR A 30 -2.16 -1.70 -1.61
CA TYR A 30 -3.42 -1.81 -0.89
C TYR A 30 -3.41 -1.03 0.44
N PHE A 31 -2.35 -1.14 1.23
CA PHE A 31 -2.21 -0.36 2.46
C PHE A 31 -2.12 1.14 2.18
N ALA A 32 -1.39 1.55 1.15
CA ALA A 32 -1.32 2.95 0.75
C ALA A 32 -2.69 3.48 0.34
N ALA A 33 -3.47 2.72 -0.45
CA ALA A 33 -4.83 3.11 -0.82
C ALA A 33 -5.75 3.27 0.40
N LYS A 34 -5.67 2.35 1.37
CA LYS A 34 -6.43 2.44 2.63
C LYS A 34 -6.02 3.64 3.48
N ALA A 35 -4.74 3.91 3.60
CA ALA A 35 -4.22 5.07 4.32
C ALA A 35 -4.68 6.37 3.63
N MET A 36 -4.56 6.45 2.31
CA MET A 36 -4.96 7.62 1.52
C MET A 36 -6.45 7.94 1.70
N GLN A 37 -7.33 6.93 1.72
CA GLN A 37 -8.77 7.15 1.96
C GLN A 37 -9.02 7.85 3.31
N ALA A 38 -8.36 7.39 4.38
CA ALA A 38 -8.52 7.97 5.71
C ALA A 38 -7.90 9.38 5.78
N LEU A 39 -6.69 9.54 5.21
CA LEU A 39 -6.01 10.82 5.13
C LEU A 39 -6.90 11.84 4.41
N VAL A 40 -7.26 11.61 3.15
CA VAL A 40 -8.14 12.52 2.37
C VAL A 40 -9.35 12.95 3.19
N THR A 41 -10.08 11.99 3.76
CA THR A 41 -11.28 12.29 4.58
C THR A 41 -10.98 13.20 5.76
N SER A 42 -9.87 12.97 6.47
CA SER A 42 -9.47 13.76 7.64
C SER A 42 -8.95 15.16 7.32
N GLY A 43 -8.34 15.36 6.15
CA GLY A 43 -7.68 16.62 5.79
C GLY A 43 -8.44 17.51 4.82
N LEU A 44 -9.60 17.08 4.33
CA LEU A 44 -10.46 17.90 3.47
C LEU A 44 -10.71 19.28 4.10
N ASN A 45 -10.35 20.34 3.36
CA ASN A 45 -10.50 21.75 3.76
C ASN A 45 -9.72 22.17 5.02
N THR A 46 -8.71 21.41 5.44
CA THR A 46 -7.90 21.73 6.63
C THR A 46 -6.52 22.34 6.31
N GLY A 47 -6.06 22.25 5.06
CA GLY A 47 -4.68 22.60 4.69
C GLY A 47 -3.64 21.60 5.23
N ALA A 48 -4.04 20.36 5.51
CA ALA A 48 -3.17 19.32 6.07
C ALA A 48 -1.99 18.90 5.17
N TRP A 49 -2.04 19.19 3.87
CA TRP A 49 -0.97 18.92 2.91
C TRP A 49 -0.78 20.10 1.98
N ASP A 50 0.47 20.32 1.57
CA ASP A 50 0.83 21.35 0.59
C ASP A 50 0.33 20.99 -0.82
N ASP A 51 0.38 19.70 -1.17
CA ASP A 51 -0.07 19.15 -2.45
C ASP A 51 -0.44 17.65 -2.34
N TYR A 52 -0.79 17.04 -3.48
CA TYR A 52 -1.09 15.62 -3.55
C TYR A 52 0.15 14.72 -3.42
N ASP A 53 1.36 15.23 -3.64
CA ASP A 53 2.59 14.46 -3.47
C ASP A 53 2.88 14.22 -1.99
N ASP A 54 2.64 15.21 -1.12
CA ASP A 54 2.79 15.04 0.32
C ASP A 54 1.78 14.07 0.94
N LEU A 55 0.52 14.15 0.48
CA LEU A 55 -0.52 13.16 0.81
C LEU A 55 -0.09 11.75 0.40
N ALA A 56 0.43 11.59 -0.83
CA ALA A 56 0.88 10.29 -1.33
C ALA A 56 2.06 9.75 -0.50
N LYS A 57 3.06 10.59 -0.18
CA LYS A 57 4.19 10.20 0.68
C LYS A 57 3.73 9.73 2.07
N SER A 58 2.76 10.42 2.66
CA SER A 58 2.16 10.04 3.94
C SER A 58 1.50 8.66 3.86
N ALA A 59 0.71 8.40 2.83
CA ALA A 59 0.07 7.11 2.61
C ALA A 59 1.07 5.96 2.42
N TRP A 60 2.13 6.17 1.63
CA TRP A 60 3.21 5.18 1.44
C TRP A 60 3.99 4.92 2.73
N SER A 61 4.25 5.95 3.53
CA SER A 61 4.96 5.82 4.80
C SER A 61 4.18 4.93 5.79
N ILE A 62 2.86 5.05 5.82
CA ILE A 62 1.98 4.18 6.61
C ILE A 62 2.03 2.75 6.07
N ALA A 63 1.94 2.56 4.75
CA ALA A 63 2.02 1.24 4.12
C ALA A 63 3.34 0.51 4.47
N ASP A 64 4.46 1.22 4.40
CA ASP A 64 5.77 0.68 4.74
C ASP A 64 5.89 0.34 6.23
N ALA A 65 5.25 1.13 7.10
CA ALA A 65 5.20 0.82 8.53
C ALA A 65 4.41 -0.45 8.84
N MET A 66 3.28 -0.67 8.14
CA MET A 66 2.47 -1.88 8.28
C MET A 66 3.23 -3.14 7.80
N LEU A 67 3.98 -3.04 6.70
CA LEU A 67 4.82 -4.14 6.22
C LEU A 67 5.92 -4.48 7.24
N ARG A 68 6.63 -3.47 7.79
CA ARG A 68 7.64 -3.70 8.84
C ARG A 68 7.04 -4.36 10.09
N ALA A 69 5.87 -3.92 10.53
CA ALA A 69 5.19 -4.50 11.69
C ALA A 69 4.84 -5.99 11.47
N ARG A 70 4.41 -6.34 10.25
CA ARG A 70 4.14 -7.72 9.85
C ARG A 70 5.41 -8.58 9.82
N GLU A 71 6.52 -8.06 9.30
CA GLU A 71 7.80 -8.79 9.24
C GLU A 71 8.41 -9.06 10.63
N ALA A 72 8.05 -8.25 11.64
CA ALA A 72 8.50 -8.40 13.02
C ALA A 72 7.64 -9.37 13.84
N SER A 73 6.56 -9.93 13.28
CA SER A 73 5.64 -10.88 13.92
C SER A 73 5.90 -12.31 13.46
#